data_AF-A0A4Z1BUK3-F1
#
_entry.id   AF-A0A4Z1BUK3-F1
#
_cell.length_a   1.000
_cell.length_b   1.000
_cell.length_c   1.000
_cell.angle_alpha   90.00
_cell.angle_beta   90.00
_cell.angle_gamma   90.00
#
_symmetry.space_group_name_H-M   'P 1'
#
loop_
_entity.id
_entity.type
_entity.pdbx_description
1 polymer ?
#
loop_
_entity_poly.entity_id
_entity_poly.type
_entity_poly.pdbx_seq_one_letter_code
_entity_poly.pdbx_strand_id
1 'polypeptide(L)'
;MKTISILYFVLFNLSIFSCAQEKKINKDSQKMFTEFTQKDKFNKDESLFYPGLEDKNIQSNLTKEINKLAKTFESIQSSKNSSSDFYLKAIESSLKAIEKYDLDTEDRTRVTNYIEELMDIVELESSNGLLNNYVYGFDPTKK
;
A
#
# COMPACT_ATOMS: atom_id res chain seq x y z
N MET A 1 39.95 42.27 -25.69
CA MET A 1 39.91 42.61 -24.24
C MET A 1 38.77 43.60 -24.05
N LYS A 2 37.74 43.42 -23.24
CA LYS A 2 37.35 42.40 -22.26
C LYS A 2 35.82 42.39 -22.24
N THR A 3 35.27 41.18 -22.25
CA THR A 3 33.91 40.82 -21.83
C THR A 3 33.59 41.39 -20.46
N ILE A 4 32.44 42.06 -20.31
CA ILE A 4 31.60 42.34 -19.11
C ILE A 4 30.56 43.33 -19.66
N SER A 5 29.29 43.02 -19.86
CA SER A 5 28.30 42.65 -18.85
C SER A 5 27.05 42.15 -19.59
N ILE A 6 26.96 40.85 -19.85
CA ILE A 6 25.71 40.18 -20.22
C ILE A 6 25.42 39.23 -19.07
N LEU A 7 25.07 39.80 -17.91
CA LEU A 7 24.73 39.03 -16.70
C LEU A 7 23.32 39.35 -16.18
N TYR A 8 22.41 39.88 -17.03
CA TYR A 8 21.07 40.25 -16.56
C TYR A 8 19.92 39.95 -17.53
N PHE A 9 20.07 38.98 -18.43
CA PHE A 9 18.97 38.66 -19.35
C PHE A 9 18.85 37.18 -19.74
N VAL A 10 18.83 36.28 -18.75
CA VAL A 10 18.19 34.96 -18.92
C VAL A 10 17.45 34.58 -17.62
N LEU A 11 16.59 35.48 -17.17
CA LEU A 11 15.38 35.12 -16.41
C LEU A 11 14.33 34.75 -17.46
N PHE A 12 14.39 33.53 -17.99
CA PHE A 12 13.31 33.01 -18.83
C PHE A 12 13.25 31.49 -18.71
N ASN A 13 12.33 31.04 -17.87
CA ASN A 13 11.52 29.83 -18.06
C ASN A 13 12.26 28.56 -18.45
N LEU A 14 12.94 27.92 -17.48
CA LEU A 14 12.92 26.46 -17.44
C LEU A 14 11.57 26.04 -16.86
N SER A 15 10.60 26.06 -17.77
CA SER A 15 9.29 25.47 -17.62
C SER A 15 9.48 24.04 -17.13
N ILE A 16 8.92 23.79 -15.95
CA ILE A 16 8.30 22.54 -15.52
C ILE A 16 8.14 21.57 -16.70
N PHE A 17 9.12 20.70 -16.90
CA PHE A 17 8.85 19.41 -17.52
C PHE A 17 8.08 18.61 -16.47
N SER A 18 6.80 18.92 -16.27
CA SER A 18 5.86 17.88 -15.89
C SER A 18 5.75 16.99 -17.12
N CYS A 19 6.73 16.09 -17.25
CA CYS A 19 6.55 14.93 -18.08
C CYS A 19 5.43 14.17 -17.38
N ALA A 20 4.19 14.36 -17.84
CA ALA A 20 3.14 13.38 -17.68
C ALA A 20 3.61 12.13 -18.44
N GLN A 21 4.58 11.42 -17.87
CA GLN A 21 5.01 10.13 -18.32
C GLN A 21 3.78 9.26 -18.15
N GLU A 22 3.19 8.78 -19.25
CA GLU A 22 2.20 7.72 -19.16
C GLU A 22 2.87 6.58 -18.39
N LYS A 23 2.41 6.37 -17.15
CA LYS A 23 2.90 5.31 -16.28
C LYS A 23 2.60 3.99 -16.98
N LYS A 24 3.58 3.48 -17.72
CA LYS A 24 3.50 2.19 -18.37
C LYS A 24 3.30 1.19 -17.25
N ILE A 25 2.14 0.53 -17.19
CA ILE A 25 1.89 -0.53 -16.19
C ILE A 25 3.07 -1.49 -16.29
N ASN A 26 3.85 -1.58 -15.21
CA ASN A 26 4.96 -2.50 -15.16
C ASN A 26 4.36 -3.92 -15.20
N LYS A 27 4.66 -4.70 -16.25
CA LYS A 27 4.18 -6.09 -16.37
C LYS A 27 4.55 -6.92 -15.13
N ASP A 28 5.62 -6.53 -14.44
CA ASP A 28 6.08 -7.18 -13.22
C ASP A 28 5.12 -6.92 -12.04
N SER A 29 4.56 -5.71 -11.90
CA SER A 29 3.61 -5.41 -10.81
C SER A 29 2.27 -6.14 -10.98
N GLN A 30 1.80 -6.28 -12.22
CA GLN A 30 0.57 -7.06 -12.49
C GLN A 30 0.75 -8.55 -12.15
N LYS A 31 1.93 -9.11 -12.47
CA LYS A 31 2.28 -10.47 -12.07
C LYS A 31 2.32 -10.60 -10.54
N MET A 32 2.92 -9.64 -9.83
CA MET A 32 2.99 -9.65 -8.37
C MET A 32 1.60 -9.62 -7.71
N PHE A 33 0.65 -8.80 -8.20
CA PHE A 33 -0.74 -8.83 -7.69
C PHE A 33 -1.44 -10.17 -7.95
N THR A 34 -1.20 -10.77 -9.11
CA THR A 34 -1.75 -12.10 -9.45
C THR A 34 -1.21 -13.16 -8.48
N GLU A 35 0.09 -13.19 -8.27
CA GLU A 35 0.74 -14.11 -7.33
C GLU A 35 0.24 -13.88 -5.90
N PHE A 36 0.14 -12.63 -5.46
CA PHE A 36 -0.39 -12.27 -4.14
C PHE A 36 -1.81 -12.80 -3.93
N THR A 37 -2.71 -12.59 -4.89
CA THR A 37 -4.12 -12.98 -4.74
C THR A 37 -4.34 -14.50 -4.75
N GLN A 38 -3.41 -15.26 -5.34
CA GLN A 38 -3.43 -16.72 -5.38
C GLN A 38 -2.86 -17.39 -4.12
N LYS A 39 -2.16 -16.65 -3.25
CA LYS A 39 -1.66 -17.21 -1.98
C LYS A 39 -2.80 -17.69 -1.10
N ASP A 40 -2.63 -18.88 -0.53
CA ASP A 40 -3.38 -19.28 0.65
C ASP A 40 -2.97 -18.39 1.83
N LYS A 41 -3.95 -17.73 2.45
CA LYS A 41 -3.72 -16.74 3.51
C LYS A 41 -4.13 -17.27 4.87
N PHE A 42 -3.49 -16.76 5.92
CA PHE A 42 -3.74 -17.11 7.33
C PHE A 42 -3.48 -18.58 7.69
N ASN A 43 -2.72 -19.30 6.86
CA ASN A 43 -2.14 -20.58 7.28
C ASN A 43 -0.99 -20.34 8.26
N LYS A 44 -0.64 -21.39 9.02
CA LYS A 44 0.58 -21.40 9.84
C LYS A 44 1.78 -20.98 9.01
N ASP A 45 2.58 -20.05 9.54
CA ASP A 45 3.79 -19.55 8.90
C ASP A 45 4.92 -19.51 9.93
N GLU A 46 5.78 -20.53 9.88
CA GLU A 46 6.86 -20.69 10.84
C GLU A 46 7.94 -19.61 10.71
N SER A 47 8.09 -19.00 9.53
CA SER A 47 9.04 -17.90 9.33
C SER A 47 8.63 -16.63 10.06
N LEU A 48 7.34 -16.48 10.32
CA LEU A 48 6.74 -15.36 11.05
C LEU A 48 6.26 -15.74 12.45
N PHE A 49 6.53 -16.97 12.90
CA PHE A 49 6.01 -17.53 14.15
C PHE A 49 4.48 -17.42 14.29
N TYR A 50 3.76 -17.37 13.17
CA TYR A 50 2.31 -17.23 13.16
C TYR A 50 1.64 -18.60 13.20
N PRO A 51 0.83 -18.92 14.22
CA PRO A 51 0.25 -20.25 14.40
C PRO A 51 -0.81 -20.60 13.34
N GLY A 52 -1.36 -19.58 12.66
CA GLY A 52 -2.47 -19.75 11.73
C GLY A 52 -3.82 -19.44 12.37
N LEU A 53 -4.77 -18.96 11.56
CA LEU A 53 -6.14 -18.72 12.01
C LEU A 53 -6.95 -20.00 11.90
N GLU A 54 -7.46 -20.49 13.04
CA GLU A 54 -8.19 -21.77 13.10
C GLU A 54 -9.58 -21.69 12.45
N ASP A 55 -10.32 -20.60 12.68
CA ASP A 55 -11.68 -20.44 12.14
C ASP A 55 -11.64 -20.24 10.61
N LYS A 56 -12.06 -21.29 9.90
CA LYS A 56 -12.06 -21.32 8.43
C LYS A 56 -13.04 -20.34 7.79
N ASN A 57 -14.13 -19.98 8.46
CA ASN A 57 -15.07 -18.98 7.96
C ASN A 57 -14.45 -17.59 8.05
N ILE A 58 -13.83 -17.25 9.19
CA ILE A 58 -13.11 -15.98 9.35
C ILE A 58 -11.93 -15.93 8.38
N GLN A 59 -11.13 -16.98 8.27
CA GLN A 59 -10.03 -17.09 7.30
C GLN A 59 -10.48 -16.81 5.86
N SER A 60 -11.55 -17.46 5.41
CA SER A 60 -12.12 -17.24 4.08
C SER A 60 -12.57 -15.79 3.88
N ASN A 61 -13.22 -15.20 4.89
CA ASN A 61 -13.73 -13.84 4.78
C ASN A 61 -12.61 -12.79 4.81
N LEU A 62 -11.60 -12.94 5.67
CA LEU A 62 -10.41 -12.08 5.67
C LEU A 62 -9.64 -12.18 4.36
N THR A 63 -9.47 -13.39 3.83
CA THR A 63 -8.82 -13.61 2.53
C THR A 63 -9.53 -12.83 1.41
N LYS A 64 -10.87 -12.80 1.43
CA LYS A 64 -11.66 -12.01 0.47
C LYS A 64 -11.41 -10.51 0.62
N GLU A 65 -11.39 -9.97 1.83
CA GLU A 65 -11.13 -8.53 2.05
C GLU A 65 -9.70 -8.15 1.64
N ILE A 66 -8.69 -8.96 1.97
CA ILE A 66 -7.30 -8.72 1.56
C ILE A 66 -7.13 -8.82 0.05
N ASN A 67 -7.74 -9.81 -0.60
CA ASN A 67 -7.69 -9.93 -2.06
C ASN A 67 -8.45 -8.78 -2.75
N LYS A 68 -9.54 -8.28 -2.15
CA LYS A 68 -10.25 -7.10 -2.63
C LYS A 68 -9.35 -5.86 -2.57
N LEU A 69 -8.64 -5.66 -1.46
CA LEU A 69 -7.65 -4.58 -1.34
C LEU A 69 -6.56 -4.68 -2.41
N ALA A 70 -6.02 -5.88 -2.67
CA ALA A 70 -5.04 -6.11 -3.73
C ALA A 70 -5.56 -5.67 -5.11
N LYS A 71 -6.81 -6.01 -5.45
CA LYS A 71 -7.43 -5.56 -6.71
C LYS A 71 -7.66 -4.04 -6.74
N THR A 72 -7.97 -3.44 -5.60
CA THR A 72 -8.06 -1.97 -5.50
C THR A 72 -6.69 -1.33 -5.74
N PHE A 73 -5.62 -1.86 -5.16
CA PHE A 73 -4.24 -1.40 -5.40
C PHE A 73 -3.84 -1.53 -6.87
N GLU A 74 -4.10 -2.68 -7.49
CA GLU A 74 -3.85 -2.92 -8.92
C GLU A 74 -4.59 -1.88 -9.79
N SER A 75 -5.85 -1.59 -9.45
CA SER A 75 -6.66 -0.60 -10.17
C SER A 75 -6.12 0.83 -10.03
N ILE A 76 -5.68 1.21 -8.82
CA ILE A 76 -5.04 2.52 -8.57
C ILE A 76 -3.73 2.62 -9.34
N GLN A 77 -2.89 1.59 -9.29
CA GLN A 77 -1.59 1.54 -9.97
C GLN A 77 -1.71 1.66 -11.49
N SER A 78 -2.79 1.12 -12.04
CA SER A 78 -3.12 1.16 -13.47
C SER A 78 -3.76 2.49 -13.91
N SER A 79 -4.12 3.36 -12.97
CA SER A 79 -4.75 4.65 -13.26
C SER A 79 -3.72 5.72 -13.63
N LYS A 80 -4.11 6.67 -14.51
CA LYS A 80 -3.23 7.77 -14.92
C LYS A 80 -2.89 8.76 -13.79
N ASN A 81 -3.67 8.78 -12.71
CA ASN A 81 -3.56 9.72 -11.59
C ASN A 81 -3.29 9.01 -10.25
N SER A 82 -2.50 7.93 -10.25
CA SER A 82 -2.16 7.20 -9.02
C SER A 82 -1.45 8.14 -8.02
N SER A 83 -1.95 8.22 -6.79
CA SER A 83 -1.31 8.95 -5.69
C SER A 83 -1.34 8.12 -4.41
N SER A 84 -0.39 8.37 -3.50
CA SER A 84 -0.30 7.69 -2.20
C SER A 84 -1.61 7.79 -1.41
N ASP A 85 -2.31 8.92 -1.49
CA ASP A 85 -3.60 9.14 -0.81
C ASP A 85 -4.69 8.13 -1.21
N PHE A 86 -4.71 7.66 -2.47
CA PHE A 86 -5.67 6.66 -2.90
C PHE A 86 -5.39 5.29 -2.26
N TYR A 87 -4.11 4.92 -2.14
CA TYR A 87 -3.73 3.70 -1.45
C TYR A 87 -4.04 3.78 0.04
N LEU A 88 -3.70 4.90 0.70
CA LEU A 88 -3.99 5.11 2.12
C LEU A 88 -5.49 5.02 2.43
N LYS A 89 -6.34 5.63 1.59
CA LYS A 89 -7.80 5.50 1.72
C LYS A 89 -8.29 4.07 1.53
N ALA A 90 -7.69 3.33 0.60
CA ALA A 90 -8.01 1.92 0.38
C ALA A 90 -7.62 1.05 1.58
N ILE A 91 -6.43 1.28 2.17
CA ILE A 91 -5.99 0.64 3.41
C ILE A 91 -6.98 0.94 4.54
N GLU A 92 -7.28 2.22 4.80
CA GLU A 92 -8.20 2.63 5.86
C GLU A 92 -9.58 1.96 5.71
N SER A 93 -10.13 1.97 4.49
CA SER A 93 -11.42 1.33 4.22
C SER A 93 -11.38 -0.18 4.41
N SER A 94 -10.28 -0.85 4.07
CA SER A 94 -10.13 -2.29 4.24
C SER A 94 -10.00 -2.66 5.71
N LEU A 95 -9.24 -1.90 6.50
CA LEU A 95 -9.09 -2.11 7.94
C LEU A 95 -10.44 -1.97 8.66
N LYS A 96 -11.22 -0.92 8.36
CA LYS A 96 -12.58 -0.75 8.88
C LYS A 96 -13.51 -1.93 8.55
N ALA A 97 -13.37 -2.52 7.36
CA ALA A 97 -14.17 -3.69 6.98
C ALA A 97 -13.76 -4.96 7.75
N ILE A 98 -12.50 -5.04 8.19
CA ILE A 98 -11.93 -6.14 8.95
C ILE A 98 -12.19 -5.99 10.46
N GLU A 99 -12.31 -4.76 10.99
CA GLU A 99 -12.56 -4.49 12.43
C GLU A 99 -13.81 -5.18 13.01
N LYS A 100 -14.73 -5.65 12.18
CA LYS A 100 -15.89 -6.43 12.61
C LYS A 100 -15.55 -7.85 13.09
N TYR A 101 -14.35 -8.36 12.79
CA TYR A 101 -13.88 -9.65 13.25
C TYR A 101 -13.09 -9.45 14.55
N ASP A 102 -13.40 -10.24 15.57
CA ASP A 102 -12.69 -10.23 16.85
C ASP A 102 -11.38 -11.01 16.71
N LEU A 103 -10.38 -10.34 16.14
CA LEU A 103 -9.05 -10.90 15.89
C LEU A 103 -8.12 -10.57 17.05
N ASP A 104 -7.29 -11.53 17.46
CA ASP A 104 -6.23 -11.28 18.42
C ASP A 104 -5.08 -10.46 17.80
N THR A 105 -4.07 -10.14 18.60
CA THR A 105 -2.94 -9.31 18.15
C THR A 105 -2.10 -10.00 17.07
N GLU A 106 -1.97 -11.33 17.10
CA GLU A 106 -1.19 -12.08 16.11
C GLU A 106 -1.90 -12.07 14.75
N ASP A 107 -3.21 -12.28 14.75
CA ASP A 107 -4.05 -12.22 13.55
C ASP A 107 -4.11 -10.81 12.96
N ARG A 108 -4.25 -9.77 13.80
CA ARG A 108 -4.18 -8.37 13.35
C ARG A 108 -2.82 -8.05 12.73
N THR A 109 -1.74 -8.56 13.31
CA THR A 109 -0.38 -8.40 12.77
C THR A 109 -0.23 -9.12 11.43
N ARG A 110 -0.82 -10.32 11.30
CA ARG A 110 -0.80 -11.04 10.02
C ARG A 110 -1.57 -10.31 8.93
N VAL A 111 -2.70 -9.67 9.27
CA VAL A 111 -3.42 -8.76 8.37
C VAL A 111 -2.51 -7.62 7.91
N THR A 112 -1.78 -6.96 8.82
CA THR A 112 -0.91 -5.84 8.43
C THR A 112 0.26 -6.29 7.57
N ASN A 113 0.84 -7.48 7.80
CA ASN A 113 1.90 -7.99 6.93
C ASN A 113 1.45 -8.21 5.48
N TYR A 114 0.21 -8.64 5.27
CA TYR A 114 -0.33 -8.72 3.91
C TYR A 114 -0.50 -7.35 3.27
N ILE A 115 -0.82 -6.32 4.05
CA ILE A 115 -0.94 -4.95 3.54
C ILE A 115 0.44 -4.37 3.25
N GLU A 116 1.45 -4.63 4.08
CA GLU A 116 2.85 -4.25 3.83
C GLU A 116 3.37 -4.87 2.53
N GLU A 117 3.09 -6.15 2.27
CA GLU A 117 3.44 -6.77 0.99
C GLU A 117 2.78 -6.05 -0.21
N LEU A 118 1.51 -5.65 -0.08
CA LEU A 118 0.83 -4.86 -1.11
C LEU A 118 1.45 -3.47 -1.28
N MET A 119 1.89 -2.85 -0.18
CA MET A 119 2.60 -1.57 -0.20
C MET A 119 3.93 -1.69 -0.95
N ASP A 120 4.69 -2.76 -0.73
CA ASP A 120 5.94 -3.04 -1.44
C ASP A 120 5.72 -3.16 -2.96
N ILE A 121 4.65 -3.84 -3.40
CA ILE A 121 4.32 -3.96 -4.84
C ILE A 121 4.11 -2.61 -5.52
N VAL A 122 3.60 -1.62 -4.79
CA VAL A 122 3.32 -0.26 -5.31
C VAL A 122 4.32 0.79 -4.84
N GLU A 123 5.38 0.37 -4.16
CA GLU A 123 6.43 1.23 -3.58
C GLU A 123 5.85 2.31 -2.63
N LEU A 124 4.79 1.98 -1.87
CA LEU A 124 4.22 2.88 -0.87
C LEU A 124 5.06 2.82 0.41
N GLU A 125 5.89 3.83 0.64
CA GLU A 125 6.86 3.86 1.75
C GLU A 125 6.25 3.83 3.16
N SER A 126 5.01 4.31 3.32
CA SER A 126 4.39 4.49 4.65
C SER A 126 2.88 4.35 4.59
N SER A 127 2.31 3.77 5.66
CA SER A 127 0.87 3.70 5.89
C SER A 127 0.31 4.91 6.67
N ASN A 128 1.13 5.92 6.96
CA ASN A 128 0.78 7.04 7.85
C ASN A 128 0.20 6.60 9.21
N GLY A 129 0.79 5.54 9.79
CA GLY A 129 0.37 5.01 11.09
C GLY A 129 -0.89 4.14 11.08
N LEU A 130 -1.61 4.03 9.95
CA LEU A 130 -2.84 3.22 9.85
C LEU A 130 -2.66 1.77 10.36
N LEU A 131 -1.57 1.11 9.99
CA LEU A 131 -1.31 -0.28 10.39
C LEU A 131 -1.03 -0.40 11.90
N ASN A 132 -0.19 0.47 12.45
CA ASN A 132 0.11 0.49 13.89
C ASN A 132 -1.15 0.80 14.72
N ASN A 133 -1.95 1.77 14.26
CA ASN A 133 -3.21 2.13 14.93
C ASN A 133 -4.18 0.94 14.92
N TYR A 134 -4.24 0.17 13.83
CA TYR A 134 -5.11 -1.01 13.74
C TYR A 134 -4.67 -2.15 14.67
N VAL A 135 -3.36 -2.44 14.76
CA VAL A 135 -2.88 -3.54 15.62
C VAL A 135 -3.00 -3.18 17.10
N TYR A 136 -2.63 -1.96 17.49
CA TYR A 136 -2.46 -1.60 18.89
C TYR A 136 -3.52 -0.63 19.44
N GLY A 137 -4.38 -0.07 18.58
CA GLY A 137 -5.28 1.03 18.97
C GLY A 137 -4.54 2.32 19.35
N PHE A 138 -3.24 2.40 19.06
CA PHE A 138 -2.35 3.44 19.57
C PHE A 138 -2.13 4.54 18.55
N ASP A 139 -2.55 5.76 18.87
CA ASP A 139 -2.17 6.97 18.15
C ASP A 139 -0.97 7.63 18.88
N PRO A 140 0.27 7.54 18.36
CA PRO A 140 1.45 8.13 19.01
C PRO A 140 1.39 9.66 19.15
N THR A 141 0.43 10.30 18.47
CA THR A 141 0.23 11.75 18.49
C THR A 141 -0.84 12.19 19.49
N LYS A 142 -1.62 11.24 20.03
CA LYS A 142 -2.61 11.50 21.10
C LYS A 142 -2.04 11.02 22.43
N LYS A 143 -1.72 11.99 23.29
CA LYS A 143 -1.43 11.76 24.72
C LYS A 143 -2.72 11.59 25.52
#